data_AF-A0A1X1RS23-F1
#
_entry.id   AF-A0A1X1RS23-F1
#
_cell.length_a   1.000
_cell.length_b   1.000
_cell.length_c   1.000
_cell.angle_alpha   90.00
_cell.angle_beta   90.00
_cell.angle_gamma   90.00
#
_symmetry.space_group_name_H-M   'P 1'
#
loop_
_entity.id
_entity.type
_entity.pdbx_description
1 polymer ?
#
loop_
_entity_poly.entity_id
_entity_poly.type
_entity_poly.pdbx_seq_one_letter_code
_entity_poly.pdbx_strand_id
1 'polypeptide(L)' 'MAFTVWLGGDQGAADCGDSDRYEFLTGGVLGVHYAEPGQWSDYYPPGTWTRVAAKPNHRPGEPQNRSIGPDFE' A
#
# COMPACT_ATOMS: atom_id res chain seq x y z
N MET A 1 11.46 2.27 -1.04
CA MET A 1 10.34 2.39 -0.09
C MET A 1 9.53 3.62 -0.44
N ALA A 2 8.25 3.47 -0.76
CA ALA A 2 7.42 4.58 -1.23
C ALA A 2 6.32 5.02 -0.27
N PHE A 3 5.87 4.14 0.63
CA PHE A 3 4.99 4.50 1.71
C PHE A 3 5.22 3.59 2.93
N THR A 4 4.77 4.06 4.08
CA THR A 4 4.79 3.31 5.34
C THR A 4 3.37 3.29 5.90
N VAL A 5 2.95 2.13 6.41
CA VAL A 5 1.66 1.92 7.08
C VAL A 5 1.91 1.72 8.57
N TRP A 6 1.17 2.43 9.42
CA TRP A 6 1.16 2.22 10.86
C TRP A 6 -0.11 1.48 11.25
N LEU A 7 0.07 0.37 11.96
CA LEU A 7 -1.03 -0.41 12.53
C LEU A 7 -1.30 0.05 13.97
N GLY A 8 -2.51 -0.20 14.46
CA GLY A 8 -2.92 0.11 15.83
C GLY A 8 -2.25 -0.81 16.85
N GLY A 9 -2.08 -0.31 18.07
CA GLY A 9 -1.43 -1.04 19.16
C GLY A 9 0.09 -1.18 18.96
N ASP A 10 0.67 -2.28 19.44
CA ASP A 10 2.12 -2.54 19.42
C ASP A 10 2.63 -3.15 18.09
N GLN A 11 1.80 -3.17 17.03
CA GLN A 11 2.13 -3.79 15.74
C GLN A 11 3.16 -2.99 14.92
N GLY A 12 3.38 -1.71 15.22
CA GLY A 12 4.44 -0.90 14.63
C GLY A 12 4.17 -0.43 13.19
N ALA A 13 5.26 -0.17 12.48
CA ALA A 13 5.25 0.39 11.13
C ALA A 13 5.72 -0.67 10.11
N ALA A 14 4.99 -0.79 8.99
CA ALA A 14 5.35 -1.63 7.86
C ALA A 14 5.77 -0.75 6.68
N ASP A 15 6.99 -0.98 6.18
CA ASP A 15 7.55 -0.26 5.04
C ASP A 15 7.19 -0.97 3.72
N CYS A 16 6.67 -0.22 2.76
CA CYS A 16 6.24 -0.74 1.47
C CYS A 16 7.12 -0.20 0.32
N GLY A 17 7.34 -1.04 -0.69
CA GLY A 17 8.20 -0.82 -1.84
C GLY A 17 7.67 0.23 -2.82
N ASP A 18 8.50 0.59 -3.80
CA ASP A 18 8.16 1.66 -4.77
C ASP A 18 7.13 1.21 -5.82
N SER A 19 6.95 -0.10 -5.98
CA SER A 19 5.97 -0.72 -6.87
C SER A 19 4.73 -1.21 -6.15
N ASP A 20 4.73 -1.21 -4.81
CA ASP A 20 3.56 -1.56 -4.01
C ASP A 20 2.52 -0.45 -4.12
N ARG A 21 1.26 -0.79 -3.85
CA ARG A 21 0.14 0.14 -3.89
C ARG A 21 -0.64 0.07 -2.60
N TYR A 22 -1.20 1.20 -2.17
CA TYR A 22 -2.21 1.21 -1.12
C TYR A 22 -3.48 1.85 -1.66
N GLU A 23 -4.64 1.41 -1.18
CA GLU A 23 -5.93 1.97 -1.54
C GLU A 23 -6.85 2.10 -0.32
N PHE A 24 -7.77 3.05 -0.39
CA PHE A 24 -8.82 3.21 0.62
C PHE A 24 -10.14 2.73 0.04
N LEU A 25 -10.60 1.59 0.52
CA LEU A 25 -11.85 0.97 0.09
C LEU A 25 -13.05 1.53 0.87
N THR A 26 -14.25 1.27 0.33
CA THR A 26 -15.51 1.60 0.99
C THR A 26 -15.55 1.05 2.41
N GLY A 27 -15.98 1.88 3.36
CA GLY A 27 -16.02 1.52 4.78
C GLY A 27 -14.71 1.78 5.54
N GLY A 28 -13.72 2.43 4.92
CA GLY A 28 -12.48 2.85 5.60
C GLY A 28 -11.45 1.72 5.75
N VAL A 29 -11.56 0.68 4.93
CA VAL A 29 -10.58 -0.41 4.85
C VAL A 29 -9.37 0.08 4.07
N LEU A 30 -8.16 -0.17 4.61
CA LEU A 30 -6.90 0.06 3.90
C LEU A 30 -6.48 -1.25 3.22
N GLY A 31 -6.40 -1.23 1.89
CA GLY A 31 -5.80 -2.30 1.09
C GLY A 31 -4.33 -2.01 0.81
N VAL A 32 -3.46 -3.02 0.92
CA VAL A 32 -2.06 -2.96 0.51
C VAL A 32 -1.80 -4.09 -0.49
N HIS A 33 -1.37 -3.73 -1.69
CA HIS A 33 -1.08 -4.65 -2.78
C HIS A 33 0.41 -4.67 -3.07
N TYR A 34 1.04 -5.81 -2.82
CA TYR A 34 2.47 -5.99 -3.04
C TYR A 34 2.77 -6.30 -4.50
N ALA A 35 3.87 -5.77 -5.01
CA ALA A 35 4.35 -6.04 -6.35
C ALA A 35 5.04 -7.41 -6.47
N GLU A 36 5.42 -8.03 -5.36
CA GLU A 36 6.08 -9.33 -5.33
C GLU A 36 5.15 -10.43 -5.88
N PRO A 37 5.56 -11.14 -6.94
CA PRO A 37 4.74 -12.21 -7.51
C PRO A 37 4.42 -13.31 -6.50
N GLY A 38 3.14 -13.64 -6.36
CA GLY A 38 2.67 -14.69 -5.44
C GLY A 38 2.39 -14.22 -4.01
N GLN A 39 2.76 -12.97 -3.66
CA GLN A 39 2.36 -12.37 -2.39
C GLN A 39 0.91 -11.87 -2.47
N TRP A 40 0.13 -12.15 -1.42
CA TRP A 40 -1.27 -11.72 -1.34
C TRP A 40 -1.39 -10.30 -0.83
N SER A 41 -2.47 -9.62 -1.23
CA SER A 41 -2.79 -8.29 -0.68
C SER A 41 -3.28 -8.40 0.76
N ASP A 42 -2.89 -7.44 1.58
CA ASP A 42 -3.37 -7.30 2.96
C ASP A 42 -4.51 -6.28 3.02
N TYR A 43 -5.48 -6.54 3.89
CA TYR A 43 -6.64 -5.67 4.10
C TYR A 43 -6.81 -5.39 5.60
N TYR A 44 -6.72 -4.12 5.96
CA TYR A 44 -6.83 -3.67 7.34
C TYR A 44 -8.17 -2.95 7.54
N PRO A 45 -9.07 -3.48 8.40
CA PRO A 45 -10.33 -2.82 8.68
C PRO A 45 -10.11 -1.49 9.42
N PRO A 46 -11.12 -0.60 9.42
CA PRO A 46 -11.05 0.63 10.19
C PRO A 46 -10.78 0.32 11.68
N GLY A 47 -9.87 1.08 12.28
CA GLY A 47 -9.41 0.86 13.65
C GLY A 47 -8.17 -0.04 13.78
N THR A 48 -7.85 -0.85 12.77
CA THR A 48 -6.62 -1.65 12.74
C THR A 48 -5.43 -0.87 12.18
N TRP A 49 -5.65 0.10 11.29
CA TRP A 49 -4.61 1.00 10.79
C TRP A 49 -4.81 2.41 11.35
N THR A 50 -3.72 3.17 11.49
CA THR A 50 -3.74 4.50 12.10
C THR A 50 -3.24 5.59 11.17
N ARG A 51 -2.24 5.29 10.33
CA ARG A 51 -1.64 6.27 9.43
C ARG A 51 -1.04 5.59 8.20
N VAL A 52 -1.09 6.28 7.07
CA VAL A 52 -0.24 6.03 5.90
C VAL A 52 0.59 7.29 5.65
N ALA A 53 1.90 7.13 5.46
CA ALA A 53 2.77 8.22 5.00
C ALA A 53 3.41 7.79 3.68
N ALA A 54 3.11 8.52 2.61
CA ALA A 54 3.60 8.24 1.27
C ALA A 54 4.53 9.34 0.78
N LYS A 55 5.47 9.00 -0.11
CA LYS A 55 6.28 9.99 -0.83
C LYS A 55 5.36 10.89 -1.68
N PRO A 56 5.75 12.15 -1.98
CA PRO A 56 4.88 13.15 -2.63
C PRO A 56 4.19 12.73 -3.94
N ASN A 57 4.74 11.73 -4.66
CA ASN A 57 4.21 11.24 -5.93
C ASN A 57 3.62 9.81 -5.87
N HIS A 58 3.56 9.20 -4.69
CA HIS A 58 2.93 7.89 -4.51
C HIS A 58 1.51 8.09 -3.99
N ARG A 59 0.54 8.04 -4.92
CA ARG A 59 -0.88 8.31 -4.66
C ARG A 59 -1.62 7.00 -4.36
N PRO A 60 -2.73 7.04 -3.61
CA PRO A 60 -3.59 5.87 -3.44
C PRO A 60 -3.99 5.28 -4.81
N GLY A 61 -3.92 3.95 -4.94
CA GLY A 61 -4.24 3.20 -6.16
C GLY A 61 -3.14 3.18 -7.22
N GLU A 62 -2.08 3.98 -7.09
CA GLU A 62 -0.98 4.06 -8.08
C GLU A 62 0.36 3.64 -7.46
N PRO A 63 1.21 2.88 -8.19
CA PRO A 63 2.58 2.65 -7.76
C PRO A 63 3.42 3.91 -8.04
N GLN A 64 4.50 4.13 -7.28
CA GLN A 64 5.43 5.24 -7.57
C GLN A 64 6.20 4.97 -8.87
N ASN A 65 6.59 3.72 -9.10
CA ASN A 65 7.19 3.32 -10.36
C ASN A 65 6.10 2.94 -11.38
N ARG A 66 5.80 3.86 -12.30
CA ARG A 66 4.85 3.65 -13.40
C ARG A 66 5.43 2.87 -14.58
N SER A 67 6.72 2.54 -14.56
CA SER A 67 7.39 1.74 -15.59
C SER A 67 7.07 0.24 -15.49
N ILE A 68 6.31 -0.19 -14.48
CA ILE A 68 5.82 -1.56 -14.33
C ILE A 68 4.32 -1.58 -14.71
N GLY A 69 4.04 -1.29 -15.97
CA GLY A 69 2.86 -1.83 -16.64
C GLY A 69 3.33 -2.99 -17.51
N PRO A 70 2.59 -4.10 -17.63
CA PRO A 70 2.94 -5.08 -18.65
C PRO A 70 2.97 -4.38 -20.01
N ASP A 71 4.05 -4.59 -20.77
CA ASP A 71 4.06 -4.29 -22.20
C ASP A 71 2.98 -5.19 -22.83
N PHE A 72 1.80 -4.64 -23.09
CA PHE A 72 0.83 -5.30 -23.95
C PHE A 72 1.30 -5.03 -25.40
N GLU A 73 1.94 -6.03 -26.01
CA GLU A 73 2.10 -6.11 -27.49
C GLU A 73 0.74 -6.30 -28.18
#